data_AF-A0A9P7VCL2-F1
#
_entry.id   AF-A0A9P7VCL2-F1
#
_cell.length_a   1.000
_cell.length_b   1.000
_cell.length_c   1.000
_cell.angle_alpha   90.00
_cell.angle_beta   90.00
_cell.angle_gamma   90.00
#
_symmetry.space_group_name_H-M   'P 1'
#
loop_
_entity.id
_entity.type
_entity.pdbx_description
1 polymer ?
#
loop_
_entity_poly.entity_id
_entity_poly.type
_entity_poly.pdbx_seq_one_letter_code
_entity_poly.pdbx_strand_id
1 'polypeptide(L)'
;MYVELVFDVVHYLSKALLPTRYIFIIWLDQWYLKCQQTKRTKKVGITGKFGVRYGSSLRRQTKKMEVQQHAKYDCSFCGKRTVQRGAAGIWSCKSCKKTVAGGAYTVSTAAAATVRSTIRRLRDMAEA
;
A
#
# COMPACT_ATOMS: atom_id res chain seq x y z
N MET A 1 15.43 7.88 -16.70
CA MET A 1 16.19 7.65 -17.96
C MET A 1 15.41 6.90 -19.06
N TYR A 2 14.22 6.36 -18.81
CA TYR A 2 13.33 5.81 -19.87
C TYR A 2 12.14 6.74 -20.21
N VAL A 3 12.21 8.02 -19.81
CA VAL A 3 11.10 8.98 -19.94
C VAL A 3 11.41 10.10 -20.95
N GLU A 4 12.68 10.33 -21.31
CA GLU A 4 13.05 11.43 -22.21
C GLU A 4 13.12 11.03 -23.68
N LEU A 5 13.44 9.77 -24.01
CA LEU A 5 13.57 9.31 -25.40
C LEU A 5 12.25 9.12 -26.16
N VAL A 6 11.11 9.20 -25.48
CA VAL A 6 9.79 9.08 -26.12
C VAL A 6 9.33 10.43 -26.67
N PHE A 7 9.89 11.55 -26.19
CA PHE A 7 9.47 12.89 -26.60
C PHE A 7 10.06 13.33 -27.95
N ASP A 8 11.27 12.90 -28.30
CA ASP A 8 11.96 13.36 -29.52
C ASP A 8 11.46 12.71 -30.81
N VAL A 9 10.94 11.47 -30.76
CA VAL A 9 10.38 10.81 -31.96
C VAL A 9 9.04 11.47 -32.37
N VAL A 10 8.31 12.04 -31.41
CA VAL A 10 7.01 12.70 -31.64
C VAL A 10 7.17 14.02 -32.41
N HIS A 11 8.35 14.65 -32.35
CA HIS A 11 8.59 15.94 -33.00
C HIS A 11 9.03 15.82 -34.47
N TYR A 12 9.56 14.66 -34.89
CA TYR A 12 10.06 14.45 -36.26
C TYR A 12 8.96 14.06 -37.28
N LEU A 13 7.77 13.72 -36.81
CA LEU A 13 6.61 13.32 -37.63
C LEU A 13 5.54 14.43 -37.74
N SER A 14 5.92 15.71 -37.63
CA SER A 14 4.95 16.83 -37.64
C SER A 14 4.83 17.59 -38.97
N LYS A 15 5.72 17.35 -39.95
CA LYS A 15 5.82 18.16 -41.18
C LYS A 15 5.29 17.51 -42.48
N ALA A 16 4.40 16.53 -42.39
CA ALA A 16 3.66 16.04 -43.57
C ALA A 16 2.15 16.17 -43.34
N LEU A 17 1.55 17.09 -44.10
CA LEU A 17 0.17 17.12 -44.60
C LEU A 17 -1.00 16.91 -43.59
N LEU A 18 -1.73 18.00 -43.34
CA LEU A 18 -3.12 18.03 -42.85
C LEU A 18 -4.05 17.37 -43.91
N PRO A 19 -5.14 16.63 -43.58
CA PRO A 19 -6.22 17.06 -42.68
C PRO A 19 -6.83 15.96 -41.78
N THR A 20 -6.15 14.83 -41.53
CA THR A 20 -6.70 13.70 -40.74
C THR A 20 -6.33 13.71 -39.25
N ARG A 21 -5.51 14.67 -38.79
CA ARG A 21 -5.06 14.77 -37.39
C ARG A 21 -6.16 15.10 -36.38
N TYR A 22 -7.26 15.71 -36.82
CA TYR A 22 -8.36 16.07 -35.90
C TYR A 22 -9.12 14.84 -35.37
N ILE A 23 -9.27 13.78 -36.17
CA ILE A 23 -9.95 12.55 -35.75
C ILE A 23 -9.07 11.76 -34.76
N PHE A 24 -7.76 11.74 -34.96
CA PHE A 24 -6.83 11.01 -34.09
C PHE A 24 -6.63 11.68 -32.71
N ILE A 25 -6.67 13.02 -32.65
CA ILE A 25 -6.60 13.77 -31.38
C ILE A 25 -7.89 13.63 -30.58
N ILE A 26 -9.07 13.71 -31.22
CA ILE A 26 -10.36 13.48 -30.55
C ILE A 26 -10.41 12.04 -29.99
N TRP A 27 -9.87 11.05 -30.71
CA TRP A 27 -9.82 9.67 -30.24
C TRP A 27 -8.83 9.45 -29.07
N LEU A 28 -7.69 10.15 -29.06
CA LEU A 28 -6.72 10.08 -27.95
C LEU A 28 -7.21 10.80 -26.68
N ASP A 29 -7.88 11.95 -26.83
CA ASP A 29 -8.45 12.70 -25.70
C ASP A 29 -9.61 11.91 -25.03
N GLN A 30 -10.38 11.17 -25.83
CA GLN A 30 -11.48 10.34 -25.31
C GLN A 30 -11.00 9.05 -24.61
N TRP A 31 -9.78 8.58 -24.94
CA TRP A 31 -9.17 7.43 -24.28
C TRP A 31 -8.50 7.79 -22.93
N TYR A 32 -7.93 9.00 -22.79
CA TYR A 32 -7.30 9.46 -21.54
C TYR A 32 -8.33 9.76 -20.41
N LEU A 33 -9.54 10.20 -20.75
CA LEU A 33 -10.60 10.52 -19.79
C LEU A 33 -11.31 9.28 -19.20
N LYS A 34 -11.15 8.09 -19.79
CA LYS A 34 -11.97 6.90 -19.47
C LYS A 34 -11.47 6.07 -18.28
N CYS A 35 -10.26 6.30 -17.75
CA CYS A 35 -9.74 5.56 -16.59
C CYS A 35 -9.97 6.22 -15.22
N GLN A 36 -10.83 7.25 -15.12
CA GLN A 36 -11.24 7.85 -13.84
C GLN A 36 -12.52 7.22 -13.25
N GLN A 37 -12.58 5.90 -13.10
CA GLN A 37 -13.69 5.30 -12.35
C GLN A 37 -13.56 5.66 -10.85
N THR A 38 -14.24 6.76 -10.51
CA THR A 38 -14.73 7.30 -9.24
C THR A 38 -14.24 6.63 -7.94
N LYS A 39 -12.98 6.88 -7.53
CA LYS A 39 -12.59 6.71 -6.13
C LYS A 39 -13.55 7.53 -5.24
N ARG A 40 -14.37 6.85 -4.43
CA ARG A 40 -15.38 7.45 -3.53
C ARG A 40 -14.81 8.56 -2.65
N THR A 41 -13.53 8.48 -2.28
CA THR A 41 -12.88 9.49 -1.44
C THR A 41 -11.49 9.84 -1.96
N LYS A 42 -11.17 11.14 -1.97
CA LYS A 42 -9.83 11.64 -2.38
C LYS A 42 -8.79 11.48 -1.26
N LYS A 43 -9.15 11.88 -0.02
CA LYS A 43 -8.20 11.97 1.11
C LYS A 43 -8.50 11.00 2.27
N VAL A 44 -9.78 10.82 2.61
CA VAL A 44 -10.20 10.22 3.89
C VAL A 44 -10.08 8.69 3.94
N GLY A 45 -10.32 7.96 2.84
CA GLY A 45 -10.24 6.49 2.82
C GLY A 45 -11.18 5.84 3.86
N ILE A 46 -10.68 4.84 4.60
CA ILE A 46 -11.44 4.08 5.61
C ILE A 46 -12.06 4.94 6.71
N THR A 47 -11.45 6.08 7.02
CA THR A 47 -11.95 7.04 8.02
C THR A 47 -13.14 7.88 7.56
N GLY A 48 -13.67 7.61 6.35
CA GLY A 48 -14.93 8.19 5.88
C GLY A 48 -16.13 7.88 6.79
N LYS A 49 -16.08 6.79 7.58
CA LYS A 49 -17.11 6.43 8.55
C LYS A 49 -17.36 7.48 9.64
N PHE A 50 -16.36 8.30 9.95
CA PHE A 50 -16.47 9.31 10.99
C PHE A 50 -17.19 10.60 10.54
N GLY A 51 -17.40 10.77 9.23
CA GLY A 51 -18.04 11.96 8.68
C GLY A 51 -17.25 13.23 9.00
N VAL A 52 -17.93 14.28 9.45
CA VAL A 52 -17.35 15.60 9.76
C VAL A 52 -16.79 15.73 11.18
N ARG A 53 -17.08 14.78 12.07
CA ARG A 53 -16.75 14.82 13.50
C ARG A 53 -15.24 14.57 13.73
N TYR A 54 -14.67 15.00 14.85
CA TYR A 54 -13.27 14.76 15.29
C TYR A 54 -12.14 15.50 14.57
N GLY A 55 -12.37 16.18 13.44
CA GLY A 55 -11.33 17.00 12.79
C GLY A 55 -10.31 16.19 11.98
N SER A 56 -9.42 16.89 11.26
CA SER A 56 -8.56 16.27 10.23
C SER A 56 -7.33 15.55 10.80
N SER A 57 -6.74 16.04 11.89
CA SER A 57 -5.54 15.46 12.52
C SER A 57 -5.80 14.05 13.06
N LEU A 58 -6.85 13.90 13.89
CA LEU A 58 -7.24 12.62 14.47
C LEU A 58 -7.57 11.59 13.38
N ARG A 59 -8.34 11.99 12.35
CA ARG A 59 -8.66 11.10 11.22
C ARG A 59 -7.41 10.64 10.46
N ARG A 60 -6.38 11.48 10.31
CA ARG A 60 -5.11 11.05 9.67
C ARG A 60 -4.37 10.02 10.50
N GLN A 61 -4.34 10.16 11.82
CA GLN A 61 -3.67 9.20 12.72
C GLN A 61 -4.43 7.86 12.75
N THR A 62 -5.75 7.92 12.97
CA THR A 62 -6.60 6.73 12.97
C THR A 62 -6.57 6.00 11.63
N LYS A 63 -6.52 6.71 10.50
CA LYS A 63 -6.35 6.10 9.18
C LYS A 63 -5.10 5.23 9.10
N LYS A 64 -3.96 5.70 9.63
CA LYS A 64 -2.71 4.93 9.60
C LYS A 64 -2.85 3.63 10.40
N MET A 65 -3.43 3.71 11.60
CA MET A 65 -3.65 2.54 12.47
C MET A 65 -4.70 1.57 11.88
N GLU A 66 -5.80 2.07 11.33
CA GLU A 66 -6.86 1.25 10.75
C GLU A 66 -6.48 0.59 9.43
N VAL A 67 -5.59 1.20 8.65
CA VAL A 67 -5.04 0.56 7.45
C VAL A 67 -4.11 -0.57 7.85
N GLN A 68 -3.25 -0.36 8.84
CA GLN A 68 -2.34 -1.40 9.35
C GLN A 68 -3.12 -2.57 9.97
N GLN A 69 -4.14 -2.30 10.79
CA GLN A 69 -4.88 -3.38 11.46
C GLN A 69 -5.67 -4.28 10.50
N HIS A 70 -6.19 -3.73 9.39
CA HIS A 70 -6.96 -4.48 8.39
C HIS A 70 -6.10 -5.04 7.26
N ALA A 71 -4.82 -4.68 7.20
CA ALA A 71 -3.90 -5.26 6.25
C ALA A 71 -3.70 -6.74 6.55
N LYS A 72 -3.58 -7.55 5.49
CA LYS A 72 -3.13 -8.94 5.61
C LYS A 72 -1.61 -8.93 5.61
N TYR A 73 -1.03 -9.62 6.59
CA TYR A 73 0.42 -9.73 6.73
C TYR A 73 0.94 -11.08 6.25
N ASP A 74 2.23 -11.09 5.94
CA ASP A 74 2.98 -12.28 5.55
C ASP A 74 3.27 -13.13 6.79
N CYS A 75 2.96 -14.43 6.73
CA CYS A 75 3.18 -15.36 7.82
C CYS A 75 4.63 -15.86 7.84
N SER A 76 5.31 -15.77 8.98
CA SER A 76 6.68 -16.28 9.15
C SER A 76 6.80 -17.81 9.04
N PHE A 77 5.69 -18.55 9.15
CA PHE A 77 5.71 -20.01 9.09
C PHE A 77 5.41 -20.56 7.71
N CYS A 78 4.39 -20.03 7.03
CA CYS A 78 3.93 -20.56 5.75
C CYS A 78 4.21 -19.64 4.54
N GLY A 79 4.78 -18.45 4.75
CA GLY A 79 5.10 -17.47 3.70
C GLY A 79 3.88 -16.79 3.05
N LYS A 80 2.67 -17.35 3.20
CA LYS A 80 1.43 -16.80 2.62
C LYS A 80 0.95 -15.53 3.35
N ARG A 81 0.41 -14.57 2.58
CA ARG A 81 -0.21 -13.32 3.08
C ARG A 81 -1.65 -13.51 3.58
N THR A 82 -1.80 -14.24 4.67
CA THR A 82 -3.12 -14.66 5.19
C THR A 82 -3.31 -14.36 6.68
N VAL A 83 -2.33 -13.71 7.31
CA VAL A 83 -2.40 -13.33 8.73
C VAL A 83 -3.41 -12.20 8.91
N GLN A 84 -4.34 -12.38 9.83
CA GLN A 84 -5.40 -11.43 10.15
C GLN A 84 -5.42 -11.19 11.66
N ARG A 85 -5.87 -10.00 12.05
CA ARG A 85 -6.02 -9.62 13.46
C ARG A 85 -7.28 -10.29 14.03
N GLY A 86 -7.12 -11.05 15.11
CA GLY A 86 -8.26 -11.58 15.88
C GLY A 86 -8.66 -10.61 16.98
N ALA A 87 -7.71 -10.31 17.87
CA ALA A 87 -7.87 -9.36 18.97
C ALA A 87 -6.65 -8.44 19.06
N ALA A 88 -6.63 -7.53 20.02
CA ALA A 88 -5.44 -6.71 20.28
C ALA A 88 -4.25 -7.61 20.65
N GLY A 89 -3.16 -7.53 19.88
CA GLY A 89 -1.96 -8.33 20.10
C GLY A 89 -2.07 -9.80 19.66
N ILE A 90 -3.25 -10.28 19.25
CA ILE A 90 -3.46 -11.67 18.80
C ILE A 90 -3.71 -11.69 17.30
N TRP A 91 -2.81 -12.34 16.58
CA TRP A 91 -2.85 -12.49 15.13
C TRP A 91 -3.02 -13.96 14.76
N SER A 92 -3.96 -14.28 13.87
CA SER A 92 -4.21 -15.65 13.43
C SER A 92 -3.99 -15.78 11.92
N CYS A 93 -3.30 -16.84 11.52
CA CYS A 93 -3.11 -17.17 10.12
C CYS A 93 -4.20 -18.10 9.63
N LYS A 94 -4.89 -17.76 8.54
CA LYS A 94 -5.95 -18.62 7.98
C LYS A 94 -5.43 -19.93 7.36
N SER A 95 -4.22 -19.92 6.79
CA SER A 95 -3.66 -21.10 6.12
C SER A 95 -3.02 -22.11 7.08
N CYS A 96 -2.14 -21.65 7.98
CA CYS A 96 -1.47 -22.56 8.92
C CYS A 96 -2.19 -22.71 10.26
N LYS A 97 -3.27 -21.94 10.49
CA LYS A 97 -4.04 -21.89 11.75
C LYS A 97 -3.21 -21.55 13.01
N LYS A 98 -1.96 -21.11 12.83
CA LYS A 98 -1.11 -20.67 13.93
C LYS A 98 -1.55 -19.29 14.42
N THR A 99 -1.60 -19.15 15.73
CA THR A 99 -1.79 -17.88 16.43
C THR A 99 -0.42 -17.33 16.82
N VAL A 100 -0.23 -16.03 16.62
CA VAL A 100 1.02 -15.30 16.88
C VAL A 100 0.68 -14.10 17.75
N ALA A 101 1.45 -13.94 18.83
CA ALA A 101 1.42 -12.73 19.64
C ALA A 101 2.27 -11.65 18.95
N GLY A 102 1.72 -10.44 18.85
CA GLY A 102 2.33 -9.32 18.14
C GLY A 102 1.93 -7.97 18.71
N GLY A 103 2.14 -6.91 17.94
CA GLY A 103 1.69 -5.57 18.29
C GLY A 103 0.17 -5.41 18.22
N ALA A 104 -0.33 -4.31 18.79
CA ALA A 104 -1.77 -4.02 18.80
C ALA A 104 -2.35 -3.77 17.40
N TYR A 105 -1.59 -3.10 16.53
CA TYR A 105 -2.02 -2.70 15.16
C TYR A 105 -1.14 -3.31 14.05
N THR A 106 0.05 -3.82 14.38
CA THR A 106 0.97 -4.48 13.44
C THR A 106 1.44 -5.82 14.02
N VAL A 107 1.74 -6.81 13.18
CA VAL A 107 2.21 -8.14 13.63
C VAL A 107 3.56 -8.05 14.35
N SER A 108 4.51 -7.28 13.81
CA SER A 108 5.78 -6.98 14.47
C SER A 108 5.90 -5.49 14.73
N THR A 109 6.33 -5.13 15.94
CA THR A 109 6.76 -3.76 16.26
C THR A 109 8.26 -3.61 15.99
N ALA A 110 8.73 -2.37 15.86
CA ALA A 110 10.15 -2.09 15.67
C ALA A 110 10.99 -2.54 16.88
N ALA A 111 10.49 -2.29 18.10
CA ALA A 111 11.12 -2.75 19.34
C ALA A 111 11.18 -4.30 19.41
N ALA A 112 10.13 -5.01 19.00
CA ALA A 112 10.18 -6.47 18.98
C ALA A 112 11.18 -7.02 17.94
N ALA A 113 11.42 -6.29 16.84
CA ALA A 113 12.43 -6.68 15.86
C ALA A 113 13.85 -6.52 16.42
N THR A 114 14.14 -5.42 17.14
CA THR A 114 15.45 -5.18 17.76
C THR A 114 15.71 -6.13 18.94
N VAL A 115 14.70 -6.46 19.73
CA VAL A 115 14.82 -7.46 20.81
C VAL A 115 15.14 -8.84 20.23
N ARG A 116 14.51 -9.24 19.11
CA ARG A 116 14.83 -10.52 18.46
C ARG A 116 16.27 -10.60 17.94
N SER A 117 16.82 -9.53 17.38
CA SER A 117 18.21 -9.51 16.91
C SER A 117 19.22 -9.46 18.05
N THR A 118 18.94 -8.68 19.11
CA THR A 118 19.82 -8.60 20.29
C THR A 118 19.88 -9.92 21.04
N ILE A 119 18.74 -10.59 21.29
CA ILE A 119 18.71 -11.91 21.93
C ILE A 119 19.50 -12.93 21.11
N ARG A 120 19.35 -12.93 19.79
CA ARG A 120 20.11 -13.82 18.91
C ARG A 120 21.61 -13.61 19.08
N ARG A 121 22.08 -12.36 18.98
CA ARG A 121 23.51 -12.02 19.16
C ARG A 121 24.06 -12.46 20.51
N LEU A 122 23.29 -12.25 21.59
CA LEU A 122 23.71 -12.61 22.94
C LEU A 122 23.81 -14.13 23.13
N ARG A 123 22.94 -14.92 22.48
CA ARG A 123 23.02 -16.39 22.50
C ARG A 123 24.26 -16.88 21.76
N ASP A 124 24.51 -16.34 20.57
CA ASP A 124 25.68 -16.71 19.77
C ASP A 124 27.01 -16.42 20.51
N MET A 125 27.05 -15.37 21.34
CA MET A 125 28.21 -15.03 22.18
C MET A 125 28.38 -15.91 23.42
N ALA A 126 27.32 -16.55 23.91
CA ALA A 126 27.35 -17.37 25.11
C ALA A 126 27.65 -18.84 24.81
N GLU A 127 27.37 -19.28 23.58
CA GLU A 127 27.63 -20.65 23.10
C GLU A 127 29.03 -20.79 22.46
N ALA A 128 29.70 -19.67 22.18
CA ALA A 128 31.11 -19.61 21.74
C ALA A 128 32.07 -19.62 22.92
#